data_AF-A0A7S0P8L7-F1
#
_entry.id   AF-A0A7S0P8L7-F1
#
_cell.length_a   1.000
_cell.length_b   1.000
_cell.length_c   1.000
_cell.angle_alpha   90.00
_cell.angle_beta   90.00
_cell.angle_gamma   90.00
#
_symmetry.space_group_name_H-M   'P 1'
#
loop_
_entity.id
_entity.type
_entity.pdbx_description
1 polymer ?
#
loop_
_entity_poly.entity_id
_entity_poly.type
_entity_poly.pdbx_seq_one_letter_code
_entity_poly.pdbx_strand_id
1 'polypeptide(L)'
;DRPTTVQADAAPEILGGKDVLCLAETGSGKTLAYLTPLLNRIYESGGPAALSSPVALVLAPTQELVLQVCHVIRDVFPEALPHTRAAYANVAPPRSDEFCLLVATPRAVRESVNPALLRAVQAVVVDEADLLLGPAYAPDTRGREGVLTTLRNRPGAA
;
A
#
# COMPACT_ATOMS: atom_id res chain seq x y z
N ASP A 1 17.91 5.36 12.96
CA ASP A 1 16.94 5.44 14.08
C ASP A 1 16.34 4.10 14.42
N ARG A 2 15.71 4.00 15.59
CA ARG A 2 15.02 2.79 16.08
C ARG A 2 13.58 2.77 15.54
N PRO A 3 13.04 1.62 15.09
CA PRO A 3 11.65 1.54 14.63
C PRO A 3 10.67 1.93 15.74
N THR A 4 9.58 2.59 15.37
CA THR A 4 8.46 2.84 16.29
C THR A 4 7.77 1.52 16.67
N THR A 5 6.97 1.51 17.74
CA THR A 5 6.26 0.31 18.18
C THR A 5 5.41 -0.30 17.06
N VAL A 6 4.62 0.51 16.35
CA VAL A 6 3.80 0.01 15.24
C VAL A 6 4.64 -0.58 14.10
N GLN A 7 5.83 -0.03 13.83
CA GLN A 7 6.75 -0.59 12.83
C GLN A 7 7.34 -1.92 13.29
N ALA A 8 7.80 -1.99 14.54
CA ALA A 8 8.40 -3.18 15.12
C ALA A 8 7.41 -4.35 15.22
N ASP A 9 6.14 -4.07 15.51
CA ASP A 9 5.10 -5.07 15.67
C ASP A 9 4.52 -5.51 14.31
N ALA A 10 4.27 -4.57 13.38
CA ALA A 10 3.61 -4.89 12.12
C ALA A 10 4.55 -5.51 11.09
N ALA A 11 5.78 -5.03 10.97
CA ALA A 11 6.67 -5.44 9.88
C ALA A 11 6.96 -6.95 9.84
N PRO A 12 7.24 -7.64 10.98
CA PRO A 12 7.46 -9.08 10.97
C PRO A 12 6.22 -9.89 10.54
N GLU A 13 5.04 -9.46 10.99
CA GLU A 13 3.77 -10.12 10.67
C GLU A 13 3.43 -9.97 9.18
N ILE A 14 3.65 -8.77 8.63
CA ILE A 14 3.49 -8.48 7.20
C ILE A 14 4.51 -9.30 6.38
N LEU A 15 5.80 -9.31 6.74
CA LEU A 15 6.81 -10.11 6.06
C LEU A 15 6.48 -11.61 6.08
N GLY A 16 5.92 -12.10 7.20
CA GLY A 16 5.42 -13.46 7.35
C GLY A 16 4.19 -13.80 6.49
N GLY A 17 3.66 -12.83 5.72
CA GLY A 17 2.55 -13.02 4.79
C GLY A 17 1.19 -13.11 5.48
N LYS A 18 1.07 -12.61 6.71
CA LYS A 18 -0.19 -12.55 7.44
C LYS A 18 -0.97 -11.29 7.06
N ASP A 19 -2.28 -11.37 7.24
CA ASP A 19 -3.14 -10.19 7.21
C ASP A 19 -3.02 -9.46 8.55
N VAL A 20 -2.79 -8.15 8.47
CA VAL A 20 -2.49 -7.32 9.63
C VAL A 20 -3.44 -6.13 9.67
N LEU A 21 -4.09 -5.96 10.82
CA LEU A 21 -4.81 -4.75 11.18
C LEU A 21 -3.96 -3.96 12.18
N CYS A 22 -3.51 -2.77 11.77
CA CYS A 22 -2.76 -1.85 12.62
C CYS A 22 -3.69 -0.73 13.10
N LEU A 23 -3.86 -0.60 14.41
CA LEU A 23 -4.59 0.52 15.03
C LEU A 23 -3.58 1.38 15.79
N ALA A 24 -3.25 2.55 15.26
CA ALA A 24 -2.33 3.47 15.91
C ALA A 24 -2.69 4.93 15.61
N GLU A 25 -2.23 5.85 16.46
CA GLU A 25 -2.47 7.28 16.31
C GLU A 25 -1.75 7.85 15.08
N THR A 26 -2.26 8.96 14.53
CA THR A 26 -1.60 9.70 13.45
C THR A 26 -0.16 10.05 13.85
N GLY A 27 0.79 9.98 12.90
CA GLY A 27 2.20 10.28 13.18
C GLY A 27 2.97 9.16 13.91
N SER A 28 2.33 8.03 14.23
CA SER A 28 3.00 6.86 14.84
C SER A 28 3.97 6.10 13.90
N GLY A 29 4.00 6.46 12.61
CA GLY A 29 4.86 5.83 11.61
C GLY A 29 4.22 4.64 10.88
N LYS A 30 2.89 4.53 10.88
CA LYS A 30 2.11 3.50 10.15
C LYS A 30 2.50 3.36 8.68
N THR A 31 2.71 4.48 7.99
CA THR A 31 3.13 4.48 6.57
C THR A 31 4.40 3.67 6.36
N LEU A 32 5.43 3.89 7.19
CA LEU A 32 6.66 3.10 7.12
C LEU A 32 6.45 1.66 7.61
N ALA A 33 5.52 1.43 8.54
CA ALA A 33 5.22 0.09 9.06
C ALA A 33 4.71 -0.86 7.97
N TYR A 34 3.93 -0.37 6.99
CA TYR A 34 3.52 -1.18 5.85
C TYR A 34 4.43 -1.01 4.62
N LEU A 35 5.00 0.18 4.33
CA LEU A 35 5.83 0.37 3.14
C LEU A 35 7.12 -0.43 3.20
N THR A 36 7.77 -0.47 4.37
CA THR A 36 9.06 -1.17 4.54
C THR A 36 8.96 -2.65 4.17
N PRO A 37 8.07 -3.45 4.79
CA PRO A 37 7.94 -4.87 4.44
C PRO A 37 7.35 -5.08 3.03
N LEU A 38 6.48 -4.18 2.54
CA LEU A 38 5.91 -4.26 1.20
C LEU A 38 6.98 -4.11 0.12
N LEU A 39 7.81 -3.07 0.22
CA LEU A 39 8.91 -2.82 -0.70
C LEU A 39 9.97 -3.91 -0.57
N ASN A 40 10.31 -4.35 0.65
CA ASN A 40 11.25 -5.46 0.85
C ASN A 40 10.86 -6.70 0.02
N ARG A 41 9.57 -7.09 0.05
CA ARG A 41 9.08 -8.23 -0.74
C ARG A 41 9.21 -8.02 -2.24
N ILE A 42 8.96 -6.80 -2.73
CA ILE A 42 9.13 -6.46 -4.15
C ILE A 42 10.60 -6.61 -4.56
N TYR A 43 11.53 -6.12 -3.72
CA TYR A 43 12.96 -6.24 -3.99
C TYR A 43 13.46 -7.69 -3.90
N GLU A 44 12.99 -8.48 -2.95
CA GLU A 44 13.31 -9.91 -2.83
C GLU A 44 12.79 -10.74 -4.00
N SER A 45 11.76 -10.28 -4.70
CA SER A 45 11.18 -10.95 -5.88
C SER A 45 11.97 -10.71 -7.18
N GLY A 46 13.24 -10.30 -7.08
CA GLY A 46 14.10 -9.96 -8.23
C GLY A 46 14.14 -8.47 -8.58
N GLY A 47 13.48 -7.62 -7.79
CA GLY A 47 13.49 -6.17 -7.95
C GLY A 47 12.35 -5.61 -8.80
N PRO A 48 12.02 -4.32 -8.64
CA PRO A 48 10.96 -3.66 -9.42
C PRO A 48 11.15 -3.75 -10.94
N ALA A 49 12.39 -3.76 -11.43
CA ALA A 49 12.71 -3.84 -12.85
C ALA A 49 12.42 -5.21 -13.47
N ALA A 50 12.32 -6.27 -12.66
CA ALA A 50 11.95 -7.60 -13.12
C ALA A 50 10.42 -7.78 -13.23
N LEU A 51 9.64 -6.81 -12.75
CA LEU A 51 8.18 -6.88 -12.73
C LEU A 51 7.60 -6.09 -13.91
N SER A 52 6.75 -6.76 -14.68
CA SER A 52 5.98 -6.17 -15.78
C SER A 52 4.50 -6.01 -15.41
N SER A 53 4.19 -5.84 -14.12
CA SER A 53 2.83 -5.57 -13.63
C SER A 53 2.88 -5.13 -12.16
N PRO A 54 1.91 -4.32 -11.69
CA PRO A 54 1.86 -3.97 -10.29
C PRO A 54 1.49 -5.19 -9.44
N VAL A 55 2.34 -5.46 -8.45
CA VAL A 55 2.17 -6.55 -7.48
C VAL A 55 1.63 -6.03 -6.14
N ALA A 56 1.62 -4.72 -5.96
CA ALA A 56 1.16 -4.05 -4.76
C ALA A 56 0.21 -2.88 -5.06
N LEU A 57 -0.82 -2.74 -4.23
CA LEU A 57 -1.79 -1.65 -4.24
C LEU A 57 -1.89 -1.06 -2.84
N VAL A 58 -1.74 0.26 -2.72
CA VAL A 58 -2.05 1.04 -1.51
C VAL A 58 -3.27 1.89 -1.81
N LEU A 59 -4.32 1.73 -1.03
CA LEU A 59 -5.54 2.53 -1.08
C LEU A 59 -5.51 3.57 0.03
N ALA A 60 -5.72 4.84 -0.32
CA ALA A 60 -5.91 5.92 0.64
C ALA A 60 -7.21 6.70 0.32
N PRO A 61 -7.90 7.30 1.30
CA PRO A 61 -9.24 7.84 1.08
C PRO A 61 -9.26 9.13 0.25
N THR A 62 -8.19 9.92 0.28
CA THR A 62 -8.13 11.21 -0.41
C THR A 62 -6.88 11.36 -1.28
N GLN A 63 -6.91 12.33 -2.19
CA GLN A 63 -5.76 12.68 -3.01
C GLN A 63 -4.57 13.13 -2.17
N GLU A 64 -4.82 13.91 -1.12
CA GLU A 64 -3.80 14.43 -0.22
C GLU A 64 -3.05 13.27 0.45
N LEU A 65 -3.77 12.25 0.91
CA LEU A 65 -3.19 11.07 1.55
C LEU A 65 -2.43 10.19 0.55
N VAL A 66 -2.95 10.02 -0.69
CA VAL A 66 -2.18 9.36 -1.76
C VAL A 66 -0.84 10.07 -1.99
N LEU A 67 -0.86 11.40 -2.09
CA LEU A 67 0.35 12.19 -2.32
C LEU A 67 1.31 12.13 -1.12
N GLN A 68 0.80 12.09 0.11
CA GLN A 68 1.63 11.89 1.30
C GLN A 68 2.37 10.55 1.27
N VAL A 69 1.70 9.45 0.90
CA VAL A 69 2.36 8.16 0.73
C VAL A 69 3.44 8.23 -0.36
N CYS A 70 3.15 8.85 -1.51
CA CYS A 70 4.14 9.04 -2.57
C CYS A 70 5.34 9.90 -2.12
N HIS A 71 5.12 10.90 -1.27
CA HIS A 71 6.20 11.70 -0.68
C HIS A 71 7.07 10.85 0.25
N VAL A 72 6.48 10.03 1.11
CA VAL A 72 7.25 9.10 1.96
C VAL A 72 8.08 8.14 1.11
N ILE A 73 7.53 7.61 0.02
CA ILE A 73 8.27 6.76 -0.91
C ILE A 73 9.45 7.53 -1.52
N ARG A 74 9.24 8.74 -2.03
CA ARG A 74 10.32 9.56 -2.59
C ARG A 74 11.43 9.84 -1.57
N ASP A 75 11.06 10.18 -0.34
CA ASP A 75 11.99 10.71 0.65
C ASP A 75 12.74 9.58 1.39
N VAL A 76 12.12 8.40 1.55
CA VAL A 76 12.68 7.26 2.31
C VAL A 76 13.13 6.10 1.42
N PHE A 77 12.49 5.91 0.26
CA PHE A 77 12.74 4.81 -0.69
C PHE A 77 12.90 5.36 -2.13
N PRO A 78 13.83 6.28 -2.39
CA PRO A 78 13.96 6.98 -3.67
C PRO A 78 14.11 6.02 -4.86
N GLU A 79 14.71 4.84 -4.66
CA GLU A 79 14.86 3.77 -5.64
C GLU A 79 13.53 3.11 -6.07
N ALA A 80 12.48 3.18 -5.23
CA ALA A 80 11.17 2.61 -5.53
C ALA A 80 10.28 3.60 -6.30
N LEU A 81 10.61 4.89 -6.28
CA LEU A 81 9.80 5.94 -6.89
C LEU A 81 9.61 5.77 -8.42
N PRO A 82 10.65 5.41 -9.22
CA PRO A 82 10.48 5.17 -10.66
C PRO A 82 9.48 4.06 -11.00
N HIS A 83 9.23 3.14 -10.04
CA HIS A 83 8.36 1.99 -10.17
C HIS A 83 7.05 2.13 -9.39
N THR A 84 6.76 3.33 -8.90
CA THR A 84 5.51 3.68 -8.22
C THR A 84 4.66 4.56 -9.13
N ARG A 85 3.35 4.29 -9.19
CA ARG A 85 2.37 5.14 -9.87
C ARG A 85 1.27 5.56 -8.92
N ALA A 86 0.72 6.75 -9.15
CA ALA A 86 -0.38 7.28 -8.38
C ALA A 86 -1.65 7.36 -9.24
N ALA A 87 -2.82 7.13 -8.63
CA ALA A 87 -4.12 7.32 -9.28
C ALA A 87 -5.14 7.96 -8.33
N TYR A 88 -5.61 9.16 -8.64
CA TYR A 88 -6.53 9.92 -7.81
C TYR A 88 -7.27 10.95 -8.65
N ALA A 89 -8.52 11.26 -8.31
CA ALA A 89 -9.37 12.17 -9.08
C ALA A 89 -9.31 11.88 -10.60
N ASN A 90 -8.79 12.80 -11.41
CA ASN A 90 -8.64 12.65 -12.86
C ASN A 90 -7.25 12.16 -13.30
N VAL A 91 -6.36 11.83 -12.36
CA VAL A 91 -5.05 11.27 -12.61
C VAL A 91 -5.18 9.75 -12.72
N ALA A 92 -4.96 9.23 -13.92
CA ALA A 92 -4.86 7.80 -14.19
C ALA A 92 -3.38 7.38 -14.19
N PRO A 93 -3.06 6.13 -13.79
CA PRO A 93 -1.73 5.61 -14.02
C PRO A 93 -1.52 5.42 -15.53
N PRO A 94 -0.26 5.35 -16.01
CA PRO A 94 0.01 5.00 -17.39
C PRO A 94 -0.60 3.64 -17.72
N ARG A 95 -0.91 3.43 -19.01
CA ARG A 95 -1.39 2.13 -19.50
C ARG A 95 -0.31 1.06 -19.51
N SER A 96 0.96 1.47 -19.50
CA SER A 96 2.10 0.57 -19.32
C SER A 96 2.03 -0.09 -17.95
N ASP A 97 2.41 -1.35 -17.89
CA ASP A 97 2.48 -2.19 -16.71
C ASP A 97 3.89 -2.21 -16.08
N GLU A 98 4.81 -1.36 -16.57
CA GLU A 98 6.20 -1.21 -16.09
C GLU A 98 6.28 -0.43 -14.77
N PHE A 99 5.51 -0.86 -13.77
CA PHE A 99 5.57 -0.37 -12.39
C PHE A 99 5.09 -1.48 -11.44
N CYS A 100 5.63 -1.51 -10.22
CA CYS A 100 5.35 -2.57 -9.26
C CYS A 100 4.36 -2.17 -8.16
N LEU A 101 4.20 -0.86 -7.90
CA LEU A 101 3.39 -0.31 -6.83
C LEU A 101 2.41 0.74 -7.35
N LEU A 102 1.12 0.55 -7.07
CA LEU A 102 0.06 1.53 -7.29
C LEU A 102 -0.36 2.15 -5.95
N VAL A 103 -0.37 3.48 -5.85
CA VAL A 103 -0.97 4.21 -4.72
C VAL A 103 -2.19 4.96 -5.23
N ALA A 104 -3.38 4.71 -4.71
CA ALA A 104 -4.59 5.22 -5.33
C ALA A 104 -5.74 5.49 -4.37
N THR A 105 -6.69 6.31 -4.80
CA THR A 105 -8.01 6.34 -4.16
C THR A 105 -8.91 5.24 -4.70
N PRO A 106 -9.84 4.68 -3.89
CA PRO A 106 -10.76 3.63 -4.37
C PRO A 106 -11.59 4.07 -5.58
N ARG A 107 -11.97 5.35 -5.62
CA ARG A 107 -12.69 5.92 -6.77
C ARG A 107 -11.86 5.85 -8.05
N ALA A 108 -10.59 6.26 -8.00
CA ALA A 108 -9.71 6.20 -9.16
C ALA A 108 -9.46 4.77 -9.61
N VAL A 109 -9.29 3.82 -8.67
CA VAL A 109 -9.16 2.40 -9.01
C VAL A 109 -10.37 1.89 -9.80
N ARG A 110 -11.58 2.29 -9.42
CA ARG A 110 -12.81 1.89 -10.12
C ARG A 110 -13.00 2.58 -11.48
N GLU A 111 -12.59 3.84 -11.60
CA GLU A 111 -12.97 4.70 -12.73
C GLU A 111 -11.88 4.87 -13.79
N SER A 112 -10.59 4.79 -13.40
CA SER A 112 -9.47 5.15 -14.28
C SER A 112 -8.38 4.08 -14.40
N VAL A 113 -8.33 3.10 -13.49
CA VAL A 113 -7.33 2.03 -13.54
C VAL A 113 -7.83 0.86 -14.40
N ASN A 114 -7.00 0.41 -15.34
CA ASN A 114 -7.29 -0.79 -16.13
C ASN A 114 -7.30 -2.04 -15.20
N PRO A 115 -8.42 -2.79 -15.09
CA PRO A 115 -8.49 -3.97 -14.22
C PRO A 115 -7.45 -5.05 -14.55
N ALA A 116 -6.93 -5.09 -15.79
CA ALA A 116 -5.86 -6.01 -16.17
C ALA A 116 -4.57 -5.79 -15.36
N LEU A 117 -4.25 -4.53 -15.00
CA LEU A 117 -3.08 -4.21 -14.18
C LEU A 117 -3.21 -4.82 -12.78
N LEU A 118 -4.42 -4.94 -12.24
CA LEU A 118 -4.65 -5.45 -10.88
C LEU A 118 -4.56 -6.98 -10.79
N ARG A 119 -4.41 -7.71 -11.90
CA ARG A 119 -4.41 -9.18 -11.91
C ARG A 119 -3.22 -9.78 -11.17
N ALA A 120 -2.07 -9.10 -11.22
CA ALA A 120 -0.84 -9.53 -10.56
C ALA A 120 -0.71 -9.03 -9.11
N VAL A 121 -1.66 -8.23 -8.62
CA VAL A 121 -1.61 -7.68 -7.27
C VAL A 121 -1.75 -8.80 -6.24
N GLN A 122 -0.71 -8.94 -5.43
CA GLN A 122 -0.60 -9.89 -4.32
C GLN A 122 -0.73 -9.18 -2.97
N ALA A 123 -0.44 -7.88 -2.93
CA ALA A 123 -0.48 -7.06 -1.72
C ALA A 123 -1.49 -5.93 -1.84
N VAL A 124 -2.38 -5.80 -0.87
CA VAL A 124 -3.30 -4.66 -0.75
C VAL A 124 -3.16 -4.04 0.63
N VAL A 125 -2.81 -2.76 0.67
CA VAL A 125 -2.88 -1.92 1.86
C VAL A 125 -4.09 -1.01 1.74
N VAL A 126 -4.85 -0.90 2.82
CA VAL A 126 -5.96 0.04 2.99
C VAL A 126 -5.55 0.97 4.12
N ASP A 127 -5.04 2.13 3.75
CA ASP A 127 -4.62 3.20 4.65
C ASP A 127 -5.84 4.03 5.07
N GLU A 128 -5.91 4.44 6.33
CA GLU A 128 -7.09 5.10 6.90
C GLU A 128 -8.39 4.30 6.66
N ALA A 129 -8.34 3.02 7.01
CA ALA A 129 -9.37 2.01 6.72
C ALA A 129 -10.74 2.37 7.31
N ASP A 130 -10.77 3.08 8.43
CA ASP A 130 -12.00 3.60 9.05
C ASP A 130 -12.71 4.64 8.17
N LEU A 131 -11.96 5.50 7.48
CA LEU A 131 -12.51 6.43 6.49
C LEU A 131 -12.97 5.72 5.22
N LEU A 132 -12.28 4.65 4.83
CA LEU A 132 -12.55 3.90 3.60
C LEU A 132 -13.70 2.90 3.70
N LEU A 133 -13.89 2.28 4.86
CA LEU A 133 -14.84 1.18 5.08
C LEU A 133 -16.09 1.62 5.86
N GLY A 134 -16.09 2.86 6.38
CA GLY A 134 -17.23 3.46 7.07
C GLY A 134 -17.56 2.79 8.42
N PRO A 135 -18.74 3.08 9.00
CA PRO A 135 -19.11 2.69 10.36
C PRO A 135 -19.13 1.17 10.60
N ALA A 136 -19.28 0.37 9.55
CA ALA A 136 -19.30 -1.09 9.64
C ALA A 136 -17.93 -1.70 10.00
N TYR A 137 -16.84 -0.95 9.80
CA TYR A 137 -15.47 -1.38 10.11
C TYR A 137 -14.79 -0.50 11.15
N ALA A 138 -15.53 0.36 11.84
CA ALA A 138 -15.05 1.06 13.01
C ALA A 138 -15.31 0.17 14.25
N PRO A 139 -14.36 -0.68 14.70
CA PRO A 139 -14.32 -1.02 16.12
C PRO A 139 -14.25 0.29 16.91
N ASP A 140 -14.55 0.32 18.22
CA ASP A 140 -14.55 1.57 19.02
C ASP A 140 -13.14 2.21 19.02
N THR A 141 -12.82 2.98 17.98
CA THR A 141 -11.49 3.52 17.62
C THR A 141 -11.44 5.01 17.82
N ARG A 142 -12.22 5.56 18.76
CA ARG A 142 -12.21 7.00 19.05
C ARG A 142 -10.77 7.50 19.24
N GLY A 143 -10.28 8.27 18.27
CA GLY A 143 -8.93 8.84 18.25
C GLY A 143 -7.80 7.99 17.64
N ARG A 144 -8.09 6.86 16.97
CA ARG A 144 -7.08 6.01 16.31
C ARG A 144 -7.46 5.73 14.86
N GLU A 145 -6.56 5.97 13.92
CA GLU A 145 -6.80 5.61 12.51
C GLU A 145 -6.25 4.20 12.21
N GLY A 146 -6.95 3.47 11.33
CA GLY A 146 -6.64 2.07 11.02
C GLY A 146 -5.87 1.90 9.72
N VAL A 147 -4.91 0.98 9.69
CA VAL A 147 -4.38 0.43 8.43
C VAL A 147 -4.72 -1.05 8.38
N LEU A 148 -5.39 -1.47 7.31
CA LEU A 148 -5.57 -2.89 7.01
C LEU A 148 -4.63 -3.28 5.88
N THR A 149 -3.63 -4.09 6.18
CA THR A 149 -2.73 -4.66 5.19
C THR A 149 -3.05 -6.12 5.01
N THR A 150 -3.45 -6.49 3.80
CA THR A 150 -3.63 -7.89 3.38
C THR A 150 -2.53 -8.22 2.41
N LEU A 151 -1.73 -9.23 2.75
CA LEU A 151 -0.78 -9.80 1.83
C LEU A 151 -1.31 -11.15 1.39
N ARG A 152 -2.04 -11.14 0.26
CA ARG A 152 -2.45 -12.37 -0.41
C ARG A 152 -1.23 -13.01 -1.03
N ASN A 153 -0.61 -13.92 -0.29
CA ASN A 153 0.30 -14.87 -0.87
C ASN A 153 -0.56 -15.84 -1.70
N ARG A 154 -0.76 -15.54 -2.99
CA ARG A 154 -1.22 -16.56 -3.93
C ARG A 154 0.00 -17.46 -4.17
N PRO A 155 0.09 -18.68 -3.61
CA PRO A 155 1.00 -19.66 -4.19
C PRO A 155 0.63 -19.74 -5.67
N GLY A 156 1.65 -19.73 -6.53
CA GLY A 156 1.54 -19.44 -7.96
C GLY A 156 0.29 -20.01 -8.61
N ALA A 157 -0.27 -19.25 -9.55
CA ALA A 157 -1.10 -19.84 -10.58
C ALA A 157 -0.28 -20.99 -11.22
N ALA A 158 -0.61 -22.22 -10.82
CA ALA A 158 -0.32 -23.42 -11.58
C ALA A 158 -1.30 -23.51 -12.75
#